data_AF-A0A8H6JA37-F1
#
_entry.id   AF-A0A8H6JA37-F1
#
_cell.length_a   1.000
_cell.length_b   1.000
_cell.length_c   1.000
_cell.angle_alpha   90.00
_cell.angle_beta   90.00
_cell.angle_gamma   90.00
#
_symmetry.space_group_name_H-M   'P 1'
#
loop_
_entity.id
_entity.type
_entity.pdbx_description
1 polymer ?
#
loop_
_entity_poly.entity_id
_entity_poly.type
_entity_poly.pdbx_seq_one_letter_code
_entity_poly.pdbx_strand_id
1 'polypeptide(L)'
;MTIHFFDLPTEIRDLIYVQCVLINGGYVLDFDSNTLRGADGKPIDLSFRLACRRIASETRGLALSSNVLNFSTVYSDNATAGRGIWDDIAKAHPRFAQYVELRRNRPNRRINSITVANVGPPGSCGETPSAFRNFICSVLETFKSNQDRLDPEQVKHWICGYAEEPPYRLETLLGVNPSPWKTMSSDRIEENIHSMGSQFSKTIEYFWDIPRHTTRKFPGLSGNSKKNSYSAASVAIRFLDSLSPDSRMSIRSIVLNEDQRSVAFSECHALGLIPYCRENMRLHIDRRVTIWILEDLELQAAGMPPGCFTLTLDGDSTCSEIFQTVVRRDAVWQRAIDLCLERNILPALAWDVRRRDSRNIVGFPPRLSHWARRNEWYLFEAFPQAIEDILAGRSFVKCSFELGDAWGETCDVERLIEENKSKTMDE
;
A
#
# COMPACT_ATOMS: atom_id res chain seq x y z
N MET A 1 4.19 -6.60 70.37
CA MET A 1 4.80 -5.50 69.61
C MET A 1 4.97 -5.99 68.18
N THR A 2 4.17 -5.49 67.25
CA THR A 2 4.22 -5.87 65.83
C THR A 2 5.32 -5.04 65.17
N ILE A 3 6.39 -5.70 64.70
CA ILE A 3 7.46 -5.04 63.94
C ILE A 3 7.02 -5.03 62.48
N HIS A 4 6.93 -3.85 61.87
CA HIS A 4 6.62 -3.70 60.45
C HIS A 4 7.90 -3.87 59.62
N PHE A 5 7.75 -4.34 58.38
CA PHE A 5 8.87 -4.60 57.47
C PHE A 5 9.79 -3.37 57.27
N PHE A 6 9.23 -2.16 57.27
CA PHE A 6 10.00 -0.92 57.13
C PHE A 6 10.67 -0.44 58.41
N ASP A 7 10.40 -1.08 59.55
CA ASP A 7 11.11 -0.85 60.80
C ASP A 7 12.48 -1.57 60.80
N LEU A 8 12.71 -2.46 59.83
CA LEU A 8 14.01 -3.09 59.61
C LEU A 8 15.02 -2.09 59.03
N PRO A 9 16.30 -2.13 59.46
CA PRO A 9 17.38 -1.39 58.83
C PRO A 9 17.51 -1.71 57.34
N THR A 10 17.98 -0.74 56.54
CA THR A 10 18.07 -0.87 55.09
C THR A 10 18.96 -2.05 54.69
N GLU A 11 20.03 -2.31 55.43
CA GLU A 11 20.95 -3.44 55.21
C GLU A 11 20.23 -4.80 55.31
N ILE A 12 19.29 -4.92 56.26
CA ILE A 12 18.49 -6.13 56.45
C ILE A 12 17.43 -6.24 55.34
N ARG A 13 16.80 -5.12 54.95
CA ARG A 13 15.86 -5.11 53.84
C ARG A 13 16.54 -5.49 52.52
N ASP A 14 17.74 -5.01 52.27
CA ASP A 14 18.52 -5.32 51.06
C ASP A 14 18.87 -6.81 50.98
N LEU A 15 19.25 -7.44 52.10
CA LEU A 15 19.46 -8.88 52.15
C LEU A 15 18.17 -9.67 51.84
N ILE A 16 17.03 -9.23 52.36
CA ILE A 16 15.73 -9.83 52.06
C ILE A 16 15.38 -9.64 50.57
N TYR A 17 15.60 -8.45 50.03
CA TYR A 17 15.36 -8.13 48.63
C TYR A 17 16.20 -9.00 47.69
N VAL A 18 17.48 -9.20 48.00
CA VAL A 18 18.36 -10.09 47.24
C VAL A 18 17.80 -11.51 47.25
N GLN A 19 17.39 -12.01 48.42
CA GLN A 19 16.86 -13.36 48.53
C GLN A 19 15.54 -13.56 47.78
N CYS A 20 14.73 -12.51 47.64
CA CYS A 20 13.50 -12.56 46.85
C CYS A 20 13.74 -12.67 45.34
N VAL A 21 14.88 -12.17 44.84
CA VAL A 21 15.18 -12.13 43.40
C VAL A 21 16.20 -13.17 42.95
N LEU A 22 16.95 -13.75 43.88
CA LEU A 22 18.01 -14.71 43.61
C LEU A 22 17.43 -16.06 43.19
N ILE A 23 17.82 -16.56 42.02
CA ILE A 23 17.43 -17.87 41.52
C ILE A 23 18.69 -18.73 41.37
N ASN A 24 18.62 -19.98 41.82
CA ASN A 24 19.72 -20.92 41.65
C ASN A 24 19.95 -21.19 40.15
N GLY A 25 21.17 -20.96 39.66
CA GLY A 25 21.48 -20.97 38.22
C GLY A 25 21.25 -19.64 37.50
N GLY A 26 20.71 -18.61 38.18
CA GLY A 26 20.52 -17.27 37.63
C GLY A 26 19.34 -17.17 36.66
N TYR A 27 19.43 -16.22 35.72
CA TYR A 27 18.42 -16.00 34.70
C TYR A 27 18.91 -16.50 33.34
N VAL A 28 17.99 -17.06 32.56
CA VAL A 28 18.23 -17.57 31.21
C VAL A 28 17.38 -16.75 30.24
N LEU A 29 17.95 -16.39 29.09
CA LEU A 29 17.19 -15.78 28.01
C LEU A 29 16.31 -16.83 27.31
N ASP A 30 15.00 -16.59 27.31
CA ASP A 30 14.05 -17.23 26.42
C ASP A 30 14.09 -16.51 25.06
N PHE A 31 14.63 -17.19 24.05
CA PHE A 31 14.87 -16.64 22.72
C PHE A 31 13.57 -16.27 22.00
N ASP A 32 12.52 -17.09 22.11
CA ASP A 32 11.28 -16.89 21.34
C ASP A 32 10.50 -15.66 21.83
N SER A 33 10.50 -15.42 23.15
CA SER A 33 9.81 -14.27 23.75
C SER A 33 10.70 -13.05 23.95
N ASN A 34 12.01 -13.19 23.77
CA ASN A 34 13.02 -12.20 24.13
C ASN A 34 12.89 -11.70 25.58
N THR A 35 12.62 -12.63 26.51
CA THR A 35 12.47 -12.33 27.95
C THR A 35 13.40 -13.18 28.81
N LEU A 36 13.71 -12.70 30.02
CA LEU A 36 14.48 -13.47 31.01
C LEU A 36 13.55 -14.33 31.86
N ARG A 37 13.93 -15.60 32.05
CA ARG A 37 13.27 -16.54 32.97
C ARG A 37 14.25 -17.06 34.01
N GLY A 38 13.74 -17.58 35.12
CA GLY A 38 14.57 -18.31 36.07
C GLY A 38 15.18 -19.55 35.42
N ALA A 39 16.42 -19.89 35.78
CA ALA A 39 17.06 -21.13 35.32
C ALA A 39 16.31 -22.40 35.76
N ASP A 40 15.40 -22.30 36.73
CA ASP A 40 14.45 -23.34 37.14
C ASP A 40 13.22 -23.45 36.22
N GLY A 41 13.17 -22.67 35.14
CA GLY A 41 12.07 -22.62 34.17
C GLY A 41 10.87 -21.79 34.63
N LYS A 42 10.89 -21.18 35.81
CA LYS A 42 9.78 -20.38 36.32
C LYS A 42 9.88 -18.91 35.89
N PRO A 43 8.74 -18.20 35.82
CA PRO A 43 8.74 -16.76 35.64
C PRO A 43 9.47 -16.07 36.81
N ILE A 44 10.11 -14.93 36.53
CA ILE A 44 10.71 -14.10 37.56
C ILE A 44 9.58 -13.54 38.44
N ASP A 45 9.59 -13.88 39.73
CA ASP A 45 8.56 -13.41 40.65
C ASP A 45 8.75 -11.92 40.98
N LEU A 46 7.86 -11.08 40.45
CA LEU A 46 7.85 -9.65 40.69
C LEU A 46 6.86 -9.24 41.79
N SER A 47 6.15 -10.19 42.41
CA SER A 47 5.04 -9.91 43.34
C SER A 47 5.50 -9.04 44.51
N PHE A 48 6.69 -9.29 45.04
CA PHE A 48 7.26 -8.52 46.13
C PHE A 48 7.61 -7.08 45.72
N ARG A 49 8.13 -6.89 44.51
CA ARG A 49 8.39 -5.56 43.93
C ARG A 49 7.10 -4.77 43.70
N LEU A 50 6.03 -5.46 43.33
CA LEU A 50 4.73 -4.87 43.06
C LEU A 50 3.93 -4.55 44.34
N ALA A 51 4.40 -4.98 45.52
CA ALA A 51 3.68 -4.77 46.78
C ALA A 51 3.55 -3.29 47.17
N CYS A 52 4.58 -2.46 46.95
CA CYS A 52 4.47 -1.00 47.11
C CYS A 52 5.56 -0.20 46.38
N ARG A 53 5.31 1.11 46.18
CA ARG A 53 6.24 2.03 45.52
C ARG A 53 7.62 2.11 46.18
N ARG A 54 7.68 1.99 47.51
CA ARG A 54 8.95 2.07 48.25
C ARG A 54 9.83 0.86 47.94
N ILE A 55 9.30 -0.36 48.03
CA ILE A 55 10.01 -1.59 47.64
C ILE A 55 10.39 -1.53 46.16
N ALA A 56 9.50 -1.05 45.28
CA ALA A 56 9.80 -0.91 43.85
C ALA A 56 10.99 0.03 43.55
N SER A 57 11.20 1.04 44.39
CA SER A 57 12.34 1.96 44.29
C SER A 57 13.61 1.33 44.87
N GLU A 58 13.54 0.73 46.06
CA GLU A 58 14.70 0.13 46.74
C GLU A 58 15.24 -1.11 45.98
N THR A 59 14.38 -1.85 45.27
CA THR A 59 14.76 -3.06 44.51
C THR A 59 15.15 -2.81 43.04
N ARG A 60 15.25 -1.55 42.62
CA ARG A 60 15.51 -1.21 41.20
C ARG A 60 16.87 -1.74 40.76
N GLY A 61 16.88 -2.57 39.72
CA GLY A 61 18.11 -3.15 39.15
C GLY A 61 18.66 -4.35 39.91
N LEU A 62 18.15 -4.64 41.11
CA LEU A 62 18.67 -5.68 42.00
C LEU A 62 18.60 -7.08 41.37
N ALA A 63 17.51 -7.39 40.69
CA ALA A 63 17.31 -8.68 40.02
C ALA A 63 18.41 -8.99 38.98
N LEU A 64 18.90 -7.98 38.26
CA LEU A 64 19.97 -8.14 37.27
C LEU A 64 21.35 -8.11 37.90
N SER A 65 21.57 -7.29 38.93
CA SER A 65 22.87 -7.22 39.61
C SER A 65 23.16 -8.44 40.48
N SER A 66 22.11 -9.12 40.97
CA SER A 66 22.24 -10.25 41.90
C SER A 66 22.18 -11.62 41.22
N ASN A 67 21.85 -11.70 39.93
CA ASN A 67 21.77 -12.96 39.18
C ASN A 67 22.74 -12.99 38.00
N VAL A 68 23.32 -14.15 37.74
CA VAL A 68 24.09 -14.41 36.51
C VAL A 68 23.12 -14.54 35.33
N LEU A 69 23.43 -13.85 34.23
CA LEU A 69 22.68 -13.97 32.98
C LEU A 69 23.32 -15.05 32.10
N ASN A 70 22.55 -16.07 31.75
CA ASN A 70 22.99 -17.17 30.93
C ASN A 70 22.40 -17.07 29.53
N PHE A 71 23.28 -17.21 28.53
CA PHE A 71 22.94 -17.24 27.12
C PHE A 71 23.38 -18.58 26.56
N SER A 72 22.58 -19.16 25.67
CA SER A 72 22.88 -20.44 25.03
C SER A 72 22.75 -20.29 23.53
N THR A 73 23.53 -21.08 22.79
CA THR A 73 23.48 -21.12 21.33
C THR A 73 22.11 -21.62 20.88
N VAL A 74 21.43 -20.84 20.03
CA VAL A 74 20.15 -21.22 19.42
C VAL A 74 20.42 -21.66 17.98
N TYR A 75 19.91 -22.83 17.61
CA TYR A 75 20.00 -23.35 16.25
C TYR A 75 19.06 -22.59 15.30
N SER A 76 19.51 -22.29 14.08
CA SER A 76 18.79 -21.49 13.07
C SER A 76 17.40 -22.04 12.72
N ASP A 77 17.19 -23.34 12.89
CA ASP A 77 15.90 -23.98 12.59
C ASP A 77 14.83 -23.63 13.63
N ASN A 78 15.25 -23.34 14.87
CA ASN A 78 14.44 -22.74 15.93
C ASN A 78 14.53 -21.20 15.92
N ALA A 79 15.46 -20.61 15.17
CA ALA A 79 15.48 -19.18 14.90
C ALA A 79 14.36 -18.84 13.90
N THR A 80 13.13 -18.85 14.42
CA THR A 80 11.91 -18.30 13.80
C THR A 80 12.03 -16.79 13.47
N ALA A 81 13.18 -16.16 13.71
CA ALA A 81 13.51 -14.79 13.33
C ALA A 81 13.33 -14.49 11.83
N GLY A 82 13.47 -15.50 10.96
CA GLY A 82 13.23 -15.39 9.51
C GLY A 82 11.80 -15.61 9.05
N ARG A 83 10.87 -16.06 9.91
CA ARG A 83 9.44 -16.21 9.55
C ARG A 83 8.63 -14.93 9.74
N GLY A 84 9.11 -14.00 10.57
CA GLY A 84 8.32 -12.84 11.00
C GLY A 84 8.14 -11.74 9.96
N ILE A 85 9.11 -11.43 9.11
CA ILE A 85 9.03 -10.20 8.28
C ILE A 85 7.84 -10.22 7.32
N TRP A 86 7.56 -11.36 6.70
CA TRP A 86 6.38 -11.50 5.84
C TRP A 86 5.07 -11.40 6.63
N ASP A 87 5.04 -11.97 7.83
CA ASP A 87 3.87 -11.89 8.71
C ASP A 87 3.69 -10.46 9.27
N ASP A 88 4.79 -9.76 9.55
CA ASP A 88 4.82 -8.36 10.01
C ASP A 88 4.37 -7.42 8.90
N ILE A 89 4.81 -7.64 7.65
CA ILE A 89 4.33 -6.92 6.47
C ILE A 89 2.83 -7.17 6.29
N ALA A 90 2.37 -8.43 6.36
CA ALA A 90 0.95 -8.76 6.20
C ALA A 90 0.08 -8.15 7.32
N LYS A 91 0.57 -8.10 8.56
CA LYS A 91 -0.08 -7.44 9.69
C LYS A 91 -0.11 -5.91 9.54
N ALA A 92 0.99 -5.32 9.11
CA ALA A 92 1.10 -3.88 8.90
C ALA A 92 0.23 -3.40 7.72
N HIS A 93 0.05 -4.27 6.72
CA HIS A 93 -0.66 -3.98 5.48
C HIS A 93 -1.77 -5.01 5.22
N PRO A 94 -2.85 -5.02 6.03
CA PRO A 94 -3.89 -6.05 5.96
C PRO A 94 -4.60 -6.10 4.59
N ARG A 95 -4.75 -4.95 3.91
CA ARG A 95 -5.25 -4.85 2.52
C ARG A 95 -4.44 -5.68 1.52
N PHE A 96 -3.14 -5.88 1.81
CA PHE A 96 -2.20 -6.60 0.96
C PHE A 96 -1.78 -7.96 1.53
N ALA A 97 -2.37 -8.45 2.62
CA ALA A 97 -1.96 -9.70 3.27
C ALA A 97 -2.01 -10.91 2.32
N GLN A 98 -3.11 -11.07 1.56
CA GLN A 98 -3.27 -12.15 0.59
C GLN A 98 -2.29 -12.04 -0.58
N TYR A 99 -1.95 -10.81 -0.98
CA TYR A 99 -0.91 -10.55 -1.98
C TYR A 99 0.48 -11.00 -1.48
N VAL A 100 0.81 -10.67 -0.23
CA VAL A 100 2.07 -11.04 0.41
C VAL A 100 2.19 -12.56 0.49
N GLU A 101 1.13 -13.26 0.91
CA GLU A 101 1.10 -14.72 0.99
C GLU A 101 1.27 -15.38 -0.38
N LEU A 102 0.58 -14.89 -1.40
CA LEU A 102 0.74 -15.38 -2.77
C LEU A 102 2.17 -15.20 -3.28
N ARG A 103 2.79 -14.05 -3.00
CA ARG A 103 4.17 -13.78 -3.40
C ARG A 103 5.18 -14.62 -2.61
N ARG A 104 4.94 -14.84 -1.31
CA ARG A 104 5.75 -15.73 -0.45
C ARG A 104 5.81 -17.15 -0.98
N ASN A 105 4.69 -17.66 -1.49
CA ASN A 105 4.54 -19.05 -1.91
C ASN A 105 4.80 -19.28 -3.42
N ARG A 106 5.31 -18.28 -4.16
CA ARG A 106 5.53 -18.42 -5.61
C ARG A 106 6.66 -19.40 -5.92
N PRO A 107 6.41 -20.47 -6.71
CA PRO A 107 7.46 -21.42 -7.07
C PRO A 107 8.49 -20.80 -8.03
N ASN A 108 9.74 -21.24 -7.88
CA ASN A 108 10.92 -20.79 -8.63
C ASN A 108 10.94 -21.31 -10.09
N ARG A 109 9.92 -21.00 -10.89
CA ARG A 109 9.90 -21.36 -12.31
C ARG A 109 10.57 -20.26 -13.12
N ARG A 110 11.62 -20.61 -13.87
CA ARG A 110 12.09 -19.80 -15.01
C ARG A 110 10.93 -19.63 -15.98
N ILE A 111 10.38 -18.43 -16.03
CA ILE A 111 9.26 -18.10 -16.89
C ILE A 111 9.81 -17.91 -18.32
N ASN A 112 9.84 -18.99 -19.11
CA ASN A 112 10.12 -18.94 -20.56
C ASN A 112 8.91 -18.51 -21.40
N SER A 113 7.81 -18.09 -20.78
CA SER A 113 6.64 -17.57 -21.48
C SER A 113 6.16 -16.31 -20.80
N ILE A 114 6.00 -15.25 -21.58
CA ILE A 114 5.34 -13.97 -21.29
C ILE A 114 3.90 -14.08 -20.70
N THR A 115 3.49 -15.22 -20.15
CA THR A 115 2.37 -15.35 -19.20
C THR A 115 2.76 -14.70 -17.87
N VAL A 116 2.90 -13.38 -17.94
CA VAL A 116 2.97 -12.46 -16.84
C VAL A 116 1.63 -12.53 -16.13
N ALA A 117 1.51 -13.46 -15.18
CA ALA A 117 0.56 -13.31 -14.09
C ALA A 117 1.06 -12.10 -13.27
N ASN A 118 0.75 -10.91 -13.81
CA ASN A 118 0.91 -9.61 -13.20
C ASN A 118 0.18 -9.65 -11.87
N VAL A 119 0.93 -9.88 -10.81
CA VAL A 119 0.54 -9.36 -9.49
C VAL A 119 1.29 -8.03 -9.33
N GLY A 120 1.08 -7.13 -10.30
CA GLY A 120 1.59 -5.75 -10.36
C GLY A 120 2.63 -5.44 -11.43
N PRO A 121 2.52 -4.29 -12.15
CA PRO A 121 1.32 -3.72 -12.78
C PRO A 121 1.18 -4.28 -14.21
N PRO A 122 -0.02 -4.65 -14.70
CA PRO A 122 -1.33 -4.04 -14.45
C PRO A 122 -2.20 -4.83 -13.45
N GLY A 123 -2.86 -4.10 -12.54
CA GLY A 123 -3.65 -4.63 -11.42
C GLY A 123 -2.95 -4.37 -10.08
N SER A 124 -3.35 -3.30 -9.40
CA SER A 124 -2.95 -2.86 -8.04
C SER A 124 -3.54 -3.74 -6.93
N CYS A 125 -3.75 -5.02 -7.22
CA CYS A 125 -4.42 -5.97 -6.34
C CYS A 125 -5.83 -5.51 -5.93
N GLY A 126 -6.48 -4.73 -6.81
CA GLY A 126 -7.78 -4.15 -6.54
C GLY A 126 -7.78 -2.84 -5.77
N GLU A 127 -6.61 -2.40 -5.32
CA GLU A 127 -6.43 -1.13 -4.62
C GLU A 127 -6.11 0.00 -5.60
N THR A 128 -6.00 1.23 -5.13
CA THR A 128 -5.55 2.31 -6.02
C THR A 128 -4.05 2.17 -6.35
N PRO A 129 -3.60 2.70 -7.50
CA PRO A 129 -2.17 2.81 -7.81
C PRO A 129 -1.34 3.45 -6.69
N SER A 130 -1.86 4.49 -6.02
CA SER A 130 -1.16 5.13 -4.91
C SER A 130 -1.05 4.24 -3.67
N ALA A 131 -2.12 3.55 -3.27
CA ALA A 131 -2.11 2.62 -2.15
C ALA A 131 -1.10 1.48 -2.38
N PHE A 132 -1.09 0.91 -3.59
CA PHE A 132 -0.12 -0.12 -3.96
C PHE A 132 1.31 0.41 -3.96
N ARG A 133 1.56 1.62 -4.49
CA ARG A 133 2.89 2.25 -4.45
C ARG A 133 3.37 2.46 -3.02
N ASN A 134 2.51 2.98 -2.15
CA ASN A 134 2.83 3.23 -0.73
C ASN A 134 3.17 1.92 -0.02
N PHE A 135 2.38 0.86 -0.27
CA PHE A 135 2.67 -0.48 0.20
C PHE A 135 4.06 -0.95 -0.26
N ILE A 136 4.36 -0.88 -1.56
CA ILE A 136 5.68 -1.27 -2.08
C ILE A 136 6.81 -0.47 -1.42
N CYS A 137 6.66 0.86 -1.26
CA CYS A 137 7.66 1.69 -0.59
C CYS A 137 7.88 1.22 0.86
N SER A 138 6.80 1.02 1.61
CA SER A 138 6.86 0.55 3.00
C SER A 138 7.51 -0.83 3.12
N VAL A 139 7.25 -1.74 2.17
CA VAL A 139 7.90 -3.06 2.13
C VAL A 139 9.40 -2.93 1.85
N LEU A 140 9.77 -2.12 0.87
CA LEU A 140 11.18 -1.88 0.55
C LEU A 140 11.95 -1.27 1.73
N GLU A 141 11.32 -0.32 2.45
CA GLU A 141 11.87 0.25 3.68
C GLU A 141 12.01 -0.81 4.77
N THR A 142 10.98 -1.64 4.97
CA THR A 142 10.99 -2.74 5.94
C THR A 142 12.14 -3.70 5.63
N PHE A 143 12.35 -4.02 4.35
CA PHE A 143 13.47 -4.86 3.94
C PHE A 143 14.82 -4.21 4.20
N LYS A 144 14.97 -2.93 3.86
CA LYS A 144 16.19 -2.18 4.17
C LYS A 144 16.50 -2.18 5.68
N SER A 145 15.48 -2.00 6.52
CA SER A 145 15.64 -1.96 7.97
C SER A 145 15.88 -3.33 8.63
N ASN A 146 15.64 -4.43 7.91
CA ASN A 146 15.78 -5.80 8.43
C ASN A 146 16.66 -6.66 7.52
N GLN A 147 17.63 -6.07 6.80
CA GLN A 147 18.47 -6.79 5.82
C GLN A 147 19.19 -8.00 6.43
N ASP A 148 19.55 -7.91 7.71
CA ASP A 148 20.19 -8.95 8.51
C ASP A 148 19.31 -10.18 8.75
N ARG A 149 17.99 -10.03 8.64
CA ARG A 149 16.98 -11.06 8.90
C ARG A 149 16.38 -11.65 7.61
N LEU A 150 16.73 -11.11 6.44
CA LEU A 150 16.17 -11.51 5.16
C LEU A 150 16.98 -12.62 4.52
N ASP A 151 16.28 -13.62 3.98
CA ASP A 151 16.86 -14.58 3.04
C ASP A 151 17.07 -13.88 1.68
N PRO A 152 18.33 -13.68 1.23
CA PRO A 152 18.63 -12.96 0.00
C PRO A 152 18.00 -13.59 -1.24
N GLU A 153 17.83 -14.92 -1.26
CA GLU A 153 17.19 -15.60 -2.37
C GLU A 153 15.69 -15.29 -2.39
N GLN A 154 14.97 -15.39 -1.26
CA GLN A 154 13.55 -15.03 -1.22
C GLN A 154 13.29 -13.57 -1.63
N VAL A 155 14.14 -12.63 -1.18
CA VAL A 155 14.04 -11.21 -1.54
C VAL A 155 14.26 -11.00 -3.04
N LYS A 156 15.25 -11.68 -3.64
CA LYS A 156 15.53 -11.63 -5.08
C LYS A 156 14.30 -12.02 -5.91
N HIS A 157 13.58 -13.07 -5.53
CA HIS A 157 12.37 -13.54 -6.22
C HIS A 157 11.17 -12.60 -6.05
N TRP A 158 11.09 -11.88 -4.92
CA TRP A 158 10.01 -10.93 -4.67
C TRP A 158 10.19 -9.64 -5.48
N ILE A 159 11.41 -9.09 -5.50
CA ILE A 159 11.73 -7.81 -6.16
C ILE A 159 11.80 -7.98 -7.68
N CYS A 160 12.34 -9.10 -8.18
CA CYS A 160 12.67 -9.23 -9.59
C CYS A 160 12.04 -10.48 -10.22
N GLY A 161 11.04 -10.28 -11.07
CA GLY A 161 10.45 -11.35 -11.87
C GLY A 161 11.19 -11.65 -13.19
N TYR A 162 12.18 -10.82 -13.57
CA TYR A 162 12.68 -10.76 -14.96
C TYR A 162 14.20 -10.63 -15.16
N ALA A 163 15.01 -10.37 -14.13
CA ALA A 163 16.45 -10.17 -14.32
C ALA A 163 17.27 -11.29 -13.66
N GLU A 164 18.21 -11.84 -14.43
CA GLU A 164 19.10 -12.95 -14.02
C GLU A 164 20.32 -12.49 -13.19
N GLU A 165 20.52 -11.19 -13.00
CA GLU A 165 21.72 -10.60 -12.37
C GLU A 165 21.41 -9.86 -11.04
N PRO A 166 22.41 -9.66 -10.15
CA PRO A 166 22.23 -9.55 -8.70
C PRO A 166 21.34 -8.38 -8.29
N PRO A 167 20.69 -8.47 -7.12
CA PRO A 167 19.60 -7.59 -6.75
C PRO A 167 20.10 -6.14 -6.77
N TYR A 168 19.33 -5.29 -7.42
CA TYR A 168 19.42 -3.84 -7.29
C TYR A 168 19.70 -3.49 -5.83
N ARG A 169 20.69 -2.64 -5.56
CA ARG A 169 20.90 -2.12 -4.21
C ARG A 169 19.60 -1.47 -3.76
N LEU A 170 18.96 -2.03 -2.72
CA LEU A 170 17.71 -1.50 -2.17
C LEU A 170 17.86 -0.02 -1.81
N GLU A 171 19.06 0.37 -1.39
CA GLU A 171 19.44 1.75 -1.10
C GLU A 171 19.30 2.66 -2.32
N THR A 172 19.68 2.18 -3.50
CA THR A 172 19.58 2.91 -4.77
C THR A 172 18.12 3.04 -5.20
N LEU A 173 17.33 1.96 -5.12
CA LEU A 173 15.90 2.01 -5.45
C LEU A 173 15.11 2.93 -4.52
N LEU A 174 15.40 2.89 -3.21
CA LEU A 174 14.79 3.79 -2.23
C LEU A 174 15.30 5.23 -2.36
N GLY A 175 16.57 5.41 -2.77
CA GLY A 175 17.16 6.72 -3.02
C GLY A 175 16.57 7.41 -4.25
N VAL A 176 16.18 6.63 -5.27
CA VAL A 176 15.54 7.12 -6.49
C VAL A 176 14.02 6.93 -6.42
N ASN A 177 13.40 7.51 -5.38
CA ASN A 177 11.96 7.53 -5.23
C ASN A 177 11.43 8.98 -5.15
N PRO A 178 11.57 9.77 -6.24
CA PRO A 178 10.94 11.08 -6.28
C PRO A 178 9.42 10.90 -6.16
N SER A 179 8.77 11.78 -5.39
CA SER A 179 7.31 11.79 -5.35
C SER A 179 6.75 11.87 -6.78
N PRO A 180 5.70 11.11 -7.13
CA PRO A 180 5.20 10.99 -8.50
C PRO A 180 4.92 12.34 -9.17
N TRP A 181 4.45 13.30 -8.38
CA TRP A 181 4.11 14.64 -8.81
C TRP A 181 5.29 15.61 -8.96
N LYS A 182 6.52 15.21 -8.59
CA LYS A 182 7.68 16.11 -8.60
C LYS A 182 8.19 16.32 -10.02
N THR A 183 8.20 17.58 -10.48
CA THR A 183 8.81 17.93 -11.76
C THR A 183 10.33 17.89 -11.63
N MET A 184 10.97 16.88 -12.21
CA MET A 184 12.43 16.77 -12.27
C MET A 184 12.98 17.40 -13.56
N SER A 185 14.21 17.94 -13.48
CA SER A 185 14.96 18.31 -14.69
C SER A 185 15.36 17.07 -15.47
N SER A 186 15.56 17.23 -16.79
CA SER A 186 16.02 16.14 -17.67
C SER A 186 17.33 15.52 -17.17
N ASP A 187 18.31 16.35 -16.80
CA ASP A 187 19.61 15.89 -16.29
C ASP A 187 19.47 14.99 -15.05
N ARG A 188 18.53 15.31 -14.17
CA ARG A 188 18.28 14.52 -12.94
C ARG A 188 17.53 13.23 -13.24
N ILE A 189 16.69 13.20 -14.28
CA ILE A 189 16.05 11.97 -14.77
C ILE A 189 17.11 11.03 -15.34
N GLU A 190 18.03 11.54 -16.15
CA GLU A 190 19.14 10.77 -16.72
C GLU A 190 20.07 10.23 -15.63
N GLU A 191 20.47 11.07 -14.66
CA GLU A 191 21.27 10.67 -13.50
C GLU A 191 20.58 9.54 -12.70
N ASN A 192 19.28 9.68 -12.45
CA ASN A 192 18.47 8.68 -11.76
C ASN A 192 18.43 7.36 -12.54
N ILE A 193 18.17 7.40 -13.86
CA ILE A 193 18.13 6.21 -14.73
C ILE A 193 19.48 5.49 -14.71
N HIS A 194 20.58 6.23 -14.85
CA HIS A 194 21.92 5.65 -14.81
C HIS A 194 22.26 5.04 -13.44
N SER A 195 21.82 5.67 -12.36
CA SER A 195 22.05 5.16 -11.00
C SER A 195 21.34 3.83 -10.72
N MET A 196 20.22 3.53 -11.40
CA MET A 196 19.47 2.27 -11.25
C MET A 196 20.17 1.06 -11.88
N GLY A 197 21.28 1.25 -12.59
CA GLY A 197 22.12 0.19 -13.14
C GLY A 197 22.02 0.03 -14.65
N SER A 198 23.09 -0.51 -15.25
CA SER A 198 23.30 -0.51 -16.70
C SER A 198 22.24 -1.26 -17.51
N GLN A 199 21.69 -2.37 -16.99
CA GLN A 199 20.65 -3.13 -17.67
C GLN A 199 19.30 -2.41 -17.68
N PHE A 200 18.95 -1.76 -16.57
CA PHE A 200 17.72 -0.96 -16.47
C PHE A 200 17.81 0.28 -17.37
N SER A 201 18.93 1.00 -17.34
CA SER A 201 19.23 2.13 -18.24
C SER A 201 19.03 1.74 -19.70
N LYS A 202 19.65 0.64 -20.16
CA LYS A 202 19.51 0.14 -21.54
C LYS A 202 18.08 -0.23 -21.91
N THR A 203 17.33 -0.80 -20.97
CA THR A 203 15.93 -1.17 -21.18
C THR A 203 15.06 0.08 -21.30
N ILE A 204 15.25 1.07 -20.43
CA ILE A 204 14.53 2.34 -20.51
C ILE A 204 14.89 3.11 -21.77
N GLU A 205 16.19 3.24 -22.11
CA GLU A 205 16.66 3.87 -23.36
C GLU A 205 16.03 3.19 -24.59
N TYR A 206 15.99 1.86 -24.62
CA TYR A 206 15.33 1.10 -25.68
C TYR A 206 13.84 1.45 -25.81
N PHE A 207 13.11 1.60 -24.70
CA PHE A 207 11.70 2.01 -24.70
C PHE A 207 11.51 3.50 -25.01
N TRP A 208 12.49 4.34 -24.65
CA TRP A 208 12.47 5.78 -24.87
C TRP A 208 12.59 6.13 -26.36
N ASP A 209 13.42 5.38 -27.10
CA ASP A 209 13.77 5.61 -28.50
C ASP A 209 12.92 4.85 -29.53
N ILE A 210 11.85 4.15 -29.12
CA ILE A 210 11.00 3.37 -30.06
C ILE A 210 10.47 4.27 -31.20
N PRO A 211 10.89 4.03 -32.46
CA PRO A 211 10.41 4.81 -33.61
C PRO A 211 8.93 4.54 -33.92
N ARG A 212 8.23 5.54 -34.45
CA ARG A 212 6.78 5.47 -34.76
C ARG A 212 6.34 4.28 -35.63
N HIS A 213 7.22 3.64 -36.40
CA HIS A 213 6.86 2.57 -37.34
C HIS A 213 6.80 1.16 -36.73
N THR A 214 7.34 0.93 -35.51
CA THR A 214 7.19 -0.35 -34.78
C THR A 214 5.87 -0.45 -34.00
N THR A 215 5.09 0.64 -33.94
CA THR A 215 3.76 0.72 -33.29
C THR A 215 2.71 -0.23 -33.87
N ARG A 216 2.94 -0.77 -35.07
CA ARG A 216 2.06 -1.77 -35.71
C ARG A 216 2.17 -3.18 -35.10
N LYS A 217 3.29 -3.51 -34.44
CA LYS A 217 3.49 -4.81 -33.78
C LYS A 217 3.07 -4.82 -32.30
N PHE A 218 2.98 -3.66 -31.67
CA PHE A 218 2.58 -3.47 -30.28
C PHE A 218 1.58 -2.31 -30.15
N PRO A 219 0.30 -2.54 -30.49
CA PRO A 219 -0.74 -1.51 -30.33
C PRO A 219 -0.91 -1.22 -28.83
N GLY A 220 -0.62 0.02 -28.42
CA GLY A 220 -0.59 0.46 -27.01
C GLY A 220 0.73 1.11 -26.58
N LEU A 221 1.83 0.78 -27.26
CA LEU A 221 3.12 1.49 -27.17
C LEU A 221 3.21 2.59 -28.25
N SER A 222 2.09 3.13 -28.70
CA SER A 222 2.08 4.32 -29.54
C SER A 222 2.71 5.45 -28.73
N GLY A 223 3.98 5.72 -28.99
CA GLY A 223 4.65 6.95 -28.62
C GLY A 223 3.94 8.11 -29.28
N ASN A 224 2.80 8.51 -28.72
CA ASN A 224 2.20 9.80 -28.98
C ASN A 224 3.26 10.83 -28.61
N SER A 225 3.51 11.77 -29.50
CA SER A 225 4.46 12.87 -29.38
C SER A 225 4.19 13.85 -28.23
N LYS A 226 3.41 13.45 -27.20
CA LYS A 226 3.12 14.19 -25.96
C LYS A 226 3.97 13.68 -24.79
N LYS A 227 5.16 13.13 -25.07
CA LYS A 227 5.95 12.28 -24.16
C LYS A 227 6.37 12.90 -22.80
N ASN A 228 6.13 14.17 -22.51
CA ASN A 228 6.55 14.82 -21.25
C ASN A 228 5.52 15.84 -20.72
N SER A 229 4.22 15.57 -20.78
CA SER A 229 3.23 16.45 -20.12
C SER A 229 3.22 16.19 -18.60
N TYR A 230 3.48 17.24 -17.83
CA TYR A 230 3.27 17.24 -16.39
C TYR A 230 1.82 17.56 -16.09
N SER A 231 1.27 16.89 -15.08
CA SER A 231 -0.10 17.15 -14.65
C SER A 231 -0.23 18.57 -14.08
N ALA A 232 -1.41 19.16 -14.18
CA ALA A 232 -1.69 20.47 -13.59
C ALA A 232 -1.39 20.50 -12.09
N ALA A 233 -1.67 19.39 -11.38
CA ALA A 233 -1.28 19.23 -9.98
C ALA A 233 0.25 19.34 -9.77
N SER A 234 1.06 18.67 -10.60
CA SER A 234 2.53 18.78 -10.54
C SER A 234 3.01 20.21 -10.78
N VAL A 235 2.41 20.91 -11.75
CA VAL A 235 2.73 22.31 -12.05
C VAL A 235 2.37 23.22 -10.87
N ALA A 236 1.20 23.03 -10.27
CA ALA A 236 0.75 23.78 -9.11
C ALA A 236 1.64 23.56 -7.89
N ILE A 237 2.05 22.31 -7.62
CA ILE A 237 2.97 21.99 -6.52
C ILE A 237 4.31 22.71 -6.73
N ARG A 238 4.87 22.66 -7.94
CA ARG A 238 6.11 23.37 -8.27
C ARG A 238 5.99 24.89 -8.05
N PHE A 239 4.84 25.47 -8.37
CA PHE A 239 4.58 26.88 -8.11
C PHE A 239 4.49 27.18 -6.61
N LEU A 240 3.74 26.38 -5.84
CA LEU A 240 3.62 26.53 -4.38
C LEU A 240 4.97 26.36 -3.66
N ASP A 241 5.81 25.44 -4.11
CA ASP A 241 7.19 25.27 -3.62
C ASP A 241 8.03 26.55 -3.80
N SER A 242 7.76 27.33 -4.86
CA SER A 242 8.51 28.56 -5.17
C SER A 242 8.05 29.78 -4.35
N LEU A 243 6.94 29.68 -3.62
CA LEU A 243 6.38 30.77 -2.83
C LEU A 243 6.85 30.75 -1.37
N SER A 244 6.86 31.92 -0.75
CA SER A 244 7.05 32.03 0.71
C SER A 244 5.81 31.50 1.47
N PRO A 245 5.95 31.06 2.74
CA PRO A 245 4.81 30.65 3.56
C PRO A 245 3.72 31.73 3.66
N ASP A 246 4.09 33.01 3.82
CA ASP A 246 3.12 34.12 3.91
C ASP A 246 2.30 34.29 2.62
N SER A 247 2.96 34.13 1.47
CA SER A 247 2.29 34.15 0.17
C SER A 247 1.33 32.97 0.01
N ARG A 248 1.73 31.76 0.42
CA ARG A 248 0.86 30.57 0.39
C ARG A 248 -0.35 30.72 1.31
N MET A 249 -0.17 31.32 2.48
CA MET A 249 -1.25 31.62 3.44
C MET A 249 -2.26 32.64 2.93
N SER A 250 -1.94 33.38 1.87
CA SER A 250 -2.84 34.35 1.25
C SER A 250 -3.70 33.74 0.14
N ILE A 251 -3.30 32.59 -0.42
CA ILE A 251 -4.05 31.89 -1.47
C ILE A 251 -5.34 31.31 -0.89
N ARG A 252 -6.44 31.40 -1.63
CA ARG A 252 -7.76 30.90 -1.21
C ARG A 252 -8.30 29.84 -2.14
N SER A 253 -8.00 29.92 -3.43
CA SER A 253 -8.53 28.99 -4.42
C SER A 253 -7.51 28.67 -5.50
N ILE A 254 -7.43 27.40 -5.87
CA ILE A 254 -6.66 26.89 -7.01
C ILE A 254 -7.57 25.99 -7.83
N VAL A 255 -7.61 26.21 -9.15
CA VAL A 255 -8.32 25.34 -10.08
C VAL A 255 -7.29 24.59 -10.93
N LEU A 256 -7.37 23.26 -10.94
CA LEU A 256 -6.47 22.37 -11.68
C LEU A 256 -7.21 21.78 -12.87
N ASN A 257 -6.89 22.25 -14.08
CA ASN A 257 -7.47 21.78 -15.33
C ASN A 257 -6.57 20.70 -15.94
N GLU A 258 -6.97 19.44 -15.85
CA GLU A 258 -6.13 18.31 -16.29
C GLU A 258 -6.59 17.80 -17.65
N ASP A 259 -6.60 18.71 -18.61
CA ASP A 259 -7.13 18.56 -19.97
C ASP A 259 -6.34 17.58 -20.85
N GLN A 260 -5.22 17.06 -20.37
CA GLN A 260 -4.33 16.15 -21.08
C GLN A 260 -3.79 15.03 -20.19
N ARG A 261 -3.67 13.84 -20.78
CA ARG A 261 -3.02 12.69 -20.14
C ARG A 261 -1.57 13.02 -19.84
N SER A 262 -1.21 12.94 -18.56
CA SER A 262 0.12 13.24 -18.04
C SER A 262 0.88 11.97 -17.63
N VAL A 263 2.20 12.08 -17.50
CA VAL A 263 3.08 10.95 -17.14
C VAL A 263 3.01 10.61 -15.64
N ALA A 264 3.61 9.47 -15.27
CA ALA A 264 3.85 9.06 -13.88
C ALA A 264 2.62 8.79 -13.01
N PHE A 265 1.52 8.29 -13.60
CA PHE A 265 0.26 8.00 -12.88
C PHE A 265 -0.32 9.28 -12.27
N SER A 266 -0.66 10.23 -13.15
CA SER A 266 -1.13 11.57 -12.77
C SER A 266 -2.36 11.58 -11.87
N GLU A 267 -3.10 10.48 -11.80
CA GLU A 267 -4.24 10.31 -10.91
C GLU A 267 -3.88 10.60 -9.45
N CYS A 268 -2.70 10.15 -9.00
CA CYS A 268 -2.24 10.30 -7.61
C CYS A 268 -1.60 11.67 -7.29
N HIS A 269 -1.39 12.54 -8.28
CA HIS A 269 -0.60 13.77 -8.09
C HIS A 269 -1.21 14.77 -7.11
N ALA A 270 -2.54 14.72 -6.88
CA ALA A 270 -3.20 15.54 -5.88
C ALA A 270 -2.74 15.24 -4.44
N LEU A 271 -2.18 14.06 -4.16
CA LEU A 271 -1.61 13.74 -2.84
C LEU A 271 -0.52 14.73 -2.45
N GLY A 272 0.24 15.24 -3.43
CA GLY A 272 1.27 16.25 -3.19
C GLY A 272 0.76 17.62 -2.76
N LEU A 273 -0.56 17.86 -2.81
CA LEU A 273 -1.18 19.11 -2.38
C LEU A 273 -1.55 19.12 -0.89
N ILE A 274 -1.60 17.94 -0.25
CA ILE A 274 -2.00 17.78 1.16
C ILE A 274 -1.23 18.71 2.12
N PRO A 275 0.11 18.84 2.03
CA PRO A 275 0.86 19.72 2.95
C PRO A 275 0.38 21.18 2.90
N TYR A 276 0.01 21.67 1.71
CA TYR A 276 -0.44 23.05 1.51
C TYR A 276 -1.86 23.29 2.03
N CYS A 277 -2.74 22.30 1.88
CA CYS A 277 -4.08 22.36 2.48
C CYS A 277 -4.01 22.31 4.02
N ARG A 278 -3.03 21.59 4.58
CA ARG A 278 -2.78 21.57 6.04
C ARG A 278 -2.17 22.88 6.54
N GLU A 279 -1.24 23.46 5.78
CA GLU A 279 -0.64 24.77 6.09
C GLU A 279 -1.71 25.87 6.08
N ASN A 280 -2.59 25.86 5.08
CA ASN A 280 -3.63 26.85 4.89
C ASN A 280 -5.02 26.21 4.79
N MET A 281 -5.71 26.08 5.93
CA MET A 281 -7.06 25.51 6.03
C MET A 281 -8.15 26.31 5.29
N ARG A 282 -7.83 27.48 4.74
CA ARG A 282 -8.71 28.29 3.89
C ARG A 282 -8.42 28.13 2.39
N LEU A 283 -7.43 27.31 2.03
CA LEU A 283 -7.12 26.96 0.66
C LEU A 283 -8.12 25.91 0.17
N HIS A 284 -8.81 26.23 -0.91
CA HIS A 284 -9.69 25.30 -1.60
C HIS A 284 -9.12 24.95 -2.97
N ILE A 285 -9.02 23.66 -3.27
CA ILE A 285 -8.52 23.17 -4.55
C ILE A 285 -9.66 22.46 -5.31
N ASP A 286 -10.00 22.98 -6.49
CA ASP A 286 -10.92 22.36 -7.45
C ASP A 286 -10.09 21.66 -8.53
N ARG A 287 -10.21 20.33 -8.62
CA ARG A 287 -9.47 19.53 -9.59
C ARG A 287 -10.45 18.97 -10.63
N ARG A 288 -10.19 19.14 -11.93
CA ARG A 288 -11.08 18.67 -13.01
C ARG A 288 -10.41 17.55 -13.80
N VAL A 289 -11.12 16.41 -14.04
CA VAL A 289 -10.87 15.29 -15.02
C VAL A 289 -11.09 13.86 -14.47
N THR A 290 -11.40 12.93 -15.39
CA THR A 290 -11.88 11.53 -15.30
C THR A 290 -10.79 10.45 -15.09
N ILE A 291 -11.15 9.38 -14.36
CA ILE A 291 -10.38 8.25 -13.74
C ILE A 291 -9.99 8.44 -12.26
N TRP A 292 -10.37 9.55 -11.63
CA TRP A 292 -9.83 9.96 -10.32
C TRP A 292 -10.73 9.69 -9.13
N ILE A 293 -11.90 9.11 -9.38
CA ILE A 293 -12.90 8.76 -8.37
C ILE A 293 -12.28 7.90 -7.25
N LEU A 294 -11.39 6.97 -7.59
CA LEU A 294 -10.80 6.06 -6.61
C LEU A 294 -9.59 6.63 -5.89
N GLU A 295 -8.75 7.42 -6.57
CA GLU A 295 -7.64 8.12 -5.95
C GLU A 295 -8.13 9.22 -4.98
N ASP A 296 -9.34 9.74 -5.17
CA ASP A 296 -9.97 10.68 -4.23
C ASP A 296 -10.21 10.04 -2.84
N LEU A 297 -10.60 8.77 -2.79
CA LEU A 297 -10.75 8.05 -1.51
C LEU A 297 -9.41 7.98 -0.75
N GLU A 298 -8.30 7.83 -1.46
CA GLU A 298 -6.98 7.81 -0.84
C GLU A 298 -6.50 9.19 -0.39
N LEU A 299 -6.98 10.29 -1.01
CA LEU A 299 -6.71 11.63 -0.49
C LEU A 299 -7.28 11.80 0.92
N GLN A 300 -8.51 11.32 1.14
CA GLN A 300 -9.13 11.34 2.46
C GLN A 300 -8.35 10.48 3.45
N ALA A 301 -8.00 9.25 3.07
CA ALA A 301 -7.20 8.34 3.90
C ALA A 301 -5.80 8.91 4.23
N ALA A 302 -5.18 9.62 3.29
CA ALA A 302 -3.91 10.32 3.48
C ALA A 302 -4.02 11.59 4.35
N GLY A 303 -5.23 11.93 4.80
CA GLY A 303 -5.52 13.01 5.73
C GLY A 303 -5.59 14.39 5.06
N MET A 304 -6.13 14.46 3.84
CA MET A 304 -6.59 15.71 3.24
C MET A 304 -7.66 16.36 4.15
N PRO A 305 -7.52 17.64 4.55
CA PRO A 305 -8.49 18.28 5.42
C PRO A 305 -9.88 18.42 4.77
N PRO A 306 -10.98 18.16 5.51
CA PRO A 306 -12.33 18.34 4.99
C PRO A 306 -12.57 19.75 4.45
N GLY A 307 -13.22 19.87 3.29
CA GLY A 307 -13.59 21.15 2.67
C GLY A 307 -12.45 21.88 1.92
N CYS A 308 -11.20 21.43 2.05
CA CYS A 308 -10.05 22.02 1.34
C CYS A 308 -9.86 21.48 -0.09
N PHE A 309 -10.58 20.42 -0.47
CA PHE A 309 -10.45 19.78 -1.78
C PHE A 309 -11.81 19.39 -2.35
N THR A 310 -11.95 19.49 -3.66
CA THR A 310 -13.10 18.97 -4.43
C THR A 310 -12.58 18.49 -5.79
N LEU A 311 -12.99 17.28 -6.18
CA LEU A 311 -12.80 16.77 -7.53
C LEU A 311 -14.08 17.01 -8.33
N THR A 312 -14.02 17.84 -9.36
CA THR A 312 -15.18 18.12 -10.22
C THR A 312 -15.04 17.35 -11.54
N LEU A 313 -15.94 16.41 -11.79
CA LEU A 313 -16.13 15.84 -13.13
C LEU A 313 -16.92 16.86 -13.96
N ASP A 314 -16.17 17.63 -14.74
CA ASP A 314 -16.71 18.65 -15.65
C ASP A 314 -17.09 17.99 -16.99
N GLY A 315 -18.32 18.20 -17.48
CA GLY A 315 -18.85 17.47 -18.62
C GLY A 315 -20.21 17.96 -19.10
N ASP A 316 -20.59 17.56 -20.30
CA ASP A 316 -21.87 17.91 -20.93
C ASP A 316 -22.90 16.77 -20.81
N SER A 317 -23.98 16.84 -21.59
CA SER A 317 -25.02 15.79 -21.62
C SER A 317 -24.47 14.41 -22.03
N THR A 318 -23.39 14.35 -22.80
CA THR A 318 -22.75 13.07 -23.13
C THR A 318 -22.07 12.46 -21.91
N CYS A 319 -21.53 13.28 -20.99
CA CYS A 319 -21.01 12.79 -19.72
C CYS A 319 -22.12 12.26 -18.81
N SER A 320 -23.30 12.91 -18.78
CA SER A 320 -24.49 12.36 -18.09
C SER A 320 -24.85 10.99 -18.62
N GLU A 321 -24.92 10.82 -19.94
CA GLU A 321 -25.24 9.54 -20.58
C GLU A 321 -24.19 8.47 -20.25
N ILE A 322 -22.89 8.79 -20.38
CA ILE A 322 -21.80 7.86 -20.05
C ILE A 322 -21.85 7.45 -18.58
N PHE A 323 -22.05 8.42 -17.68
CA PHE A 323 -22.11 8.13 -16.25
C PHE A 323 -23.27 7.17 -15.95
N GLN A 324 -24.45 7.45 -16.52
CA GLN A 324 -25.65 6.66 -16.27
C GLN A 324 -25.62 5.28 -16.93
N THR A 325 -25.10 5.16 -18.15
CA THR A 325 -25.17 3.93 -18.95
C THR A 325 -23.94 3.03 -18.81
N VAL A 326 -22.79 3.57 -18.43
CA VAL A 326 -21.53 2.83 -18.32
C VAL A 326 -21.04 2.79 -16.89
N VAL A 327 -20.78 3.95 -16.26
CA VAL A 327 -20.16 4.02 -14.93
C VAL A 327 -21.06 3.37 -13.87
N ARG A 328 -22.34 3.78 -13.83
CA ARG A 328 -23.32 3.17 -12.93
C ARG A 328 -23.52 1.70 -13.23
N ARG A 329 -23.73 1.35 -14.50
CA ARG A 329 -23.93 -0.04 -14.94
C ARG A 329 -22.80 -0.94 -14.43
N ASP A 330 -21.54 -0.55 -14.65
CA ASP A 330 -20.39 -1.35 -14.25
C ASP A 330 -20.30 -1.48 -12.71
N ALA A 331 -20.66 -0.42 -11.97
CA ALA A 331 -20.73 -0.46 -10.50
C ALA A 331 -21.83 -1.42 -9.99
N VAL A 332 -23.03 -1.38 -10.60
CA VAL A 332 -24.15 -2.28 -10.30
C VAL A 332 -23.75 -3.72 -10.57
N TRP A 333 -23.16 -4.01 -11.73
CA TRP A 333 -22.75 -5.36 -12.12
C TRP A 333 -21.68 -5.92 -11.20
N GLN A 334 -20.64 -5.13 -10.89
CA GLN A 334 -19.62 -5.58 -9.94
C GLN A 334 -20.25 -5.85 -8.57
N ARG A 335 -21.13 -4.97 -8.06
CA ARG A 335 -21.81 -5.16 -6.77
C ARG A 335 -22.71 -6.40 -6.74
N ALA A 336 -23.42 -6.67 -7.83
CA ALA A 336 -24.26 -7.86 -7.96
C ALA A 336 -23.42 -9.15 -7.93
N ILE A 337 -22.31 -9.18 -8.66
CA ILE A 337 -21.39 -10.32 -8.65
C ILE A 337 -20.76 -10.50 -7.26
N ASP A 338 -20.37 -9.41 -6.60
CA ASP A 338 -19.87 -9.45 -5.22
C ASP A 338 -20.87 -10.11 -4.28
N LEU A 339 -22.14 -9.69 -4.33
CA LEU A 339 -23.21 -10.31 -3.54
C LEU A 339 -23.48 -11.75 -3.93
N CYS A 340 -23.42 -12.12 -5.21
CA CYS A 340 -23.55 -13.50 -5.66
C CYS A 340 -22.44 -14.40 -5.08
N LEU A 341 -21.20 -13.91 -5.02
CA LEU A 341 -20.08 -14.62 -4.41
C LEU A 341 -20.26 -14.71 -2.88
N GLU A 342 -20.63 -13.61 -2.22
CA GLU A 342 -20.87 -13.56 -0.77
C GLU A 342 -22.01 -14.50 -0.33
N ARG A 343 -23.07 -14.59 -1.15
CA ARG A 343 -24.26 -15.43 -0.90
C ARG A 343 -24.10 -16.87 -1.38
N ASN A 344 -22.95 -17.24 -1.94
CA ASN A 344 -22.69 -18.56 -2.54
C ASN A 344 -23.67 -18.93 -3.67
N ILE A 345 -24.18 -17.93 -4.40
CA ILE A 345 -24.94 -18.13 -5.64
C ILE A 345 -23.94 -18.49 -6.76
N LEU A 346 -22.81 -17.78 -6.81
CA LEU A 346 -21.68 -18.12 -7.67
C LEU A 346 -20.57 -18.84 -6.87
N PRO A 347 -19.80 -19.72 -7.50
CA PRO A 347 -18.69 -20.40 -6.83
C PRO A 347 -17.62 -19.40 -6.40
N ALA A 348 -17.01 -19.64 -5.24
CA ALA A 348 -15.93 -18.80 -4.73
C ALA A 348 -14.76 -18.74 -5.73
N LEU A 349 -14.24 -17.53 -5.94
CA LEU A 349 -13.06 -17.29 -6.77
C LEU A 349 -11.81 -17.20 -5.92
N ALA A 350 -10.69 -17.69 -6.46
CA ALA A 350 -9.38 -17.35 -5.92
C ALA A 350 -9.16 -15.83 -5.97
N TRP A 351 -8.53 -15.29 -4.92
CA TRP A 351 -8.34 -13.85 -4.73
C TRP A 351 -7.69 -13.16 -5.94
N ASP A 352 -6.69 -13.80 -6.54
CA ASP A 352 -5.93 -13.25 -7.67
C ASP A 352 -6.77 -13.29 -8.94
N VAL A 353 -7.51 -14.38 -9.18
CA VAL A 353 -8.38 -14.55 -10.34
C VAL A 353 -9.50 -13.50 -10.35
N ARG A 354 -10.07 -13.19 -9.18
CA ARG A 354 -11.07 -12.13 -9.01
C ARG A 354 -10.54 -10.74 -9.40
N ARG A 355 -9.24 -10.48 -9.28
CA ARG A 355 -8.64 -9.14 -9.46
C ARG A 355 -7.88 -8.96 -10.78
N ARG A 356 -8.06 -9.87 -11.73
CA ARG A 356 -7.42 -9.82 -13.06
C ARG A 356 -8.16 -8.88 -14.02
N ASP A 357 -7.93 -7.58 -13.92
CA ASP A 357 -8.51 -6.62 -14.87
C ASP A 357 -7.99 -6.85 -16.30
N SER A 358 -8.89 -7.30 -17.16
CA SER A 358 -8.62 -7.60 -18.58
C SER A 358 -8.41 -6.36 -19.44
N ARG A 359 -8.87 -5.17 -19.00
CA ARG A 359 -8.69 -3.89 -19.72
C ARG A 359 -7.29 -3.32 -19.56
N ASN A 360 -6.59 -3.78 -18.54
CA ASN A 360 -5.29 -3.28 -18.15
C ASN A 360 -4.14 -4.01 -18.86
N ILE A 361 -4.43 -4.95 -19.79
CA ILE A 361 -3.44 -5.66 -20.64
C ILE A 361 -2.86 -4.71 -21.72
N VAL A 362 -2.34 -3.56 -21.32
CA VAL A 362 -1.68 -2.63 -22.23
C VAL A 362 -0.22 -3.08 -22.39
N GLY A 363 0.12 -3.66 -23.54
CA GLY A 363 1.51 -3.94 -23.93
C GLY A 363 1.82 -5.34 -24.47
N PHE A 364 0.87 -6.28 -24.50
CA PHE A 364 1.14 -7.65 -24.97
C PHE A 364 0.66 -7.91 -26.42
N PRO A 365 1.41 -8.70 -27.21
CA PRO A 365 0.99 -9.05 -28.57
C PRO A 365 -0.32 -9.86 -28.55
N PRO A 366 -1.24 -9.63 -29.53
CA PRO A 366 -2.56 -10.26 -29.57
C PRO A 366 -2.56 -11.79 -29.49
N ARG A 367 -1.46 -12.43 -29.89
CA ARG A 367 -1.31 -13.90 -29.96
C ARG A 367 -1.28 -14.62 -28.61
N LEU A 368 -1.14 -13.90 -27.49
CA LEU A 368 -1.17 -14.49 -26.14
C LEU A 368 -2.47 -14.20 -25.37
N SER A 369 -3.42 -13.48 -25.99
CA SER A 369 -4.66 -13.03 -25.35
C SER A 369 -5.74 -14.10 -25.15
N HIS A 370 -5.59 -15.29 -25.74
CA HIS A 370 -6.57 -16.39 -25.63
C HIS A 370 -6.49 -17.19 -24.32
N TRP A 371 -5.41 -17.03 -23.52
CA TRP A 371 -5.20 -17.80 -22.29
C TRP A 371 -5.59 -17.04 -21.01
N ALA A 372 -5.92 -15.76 -21.10
CA ALA A 372 -6.40 -14.97 -19.98
C ALA A 372 -7.94 -15.05 -19.94
N ARG A 373 -8.50 -15.84 -19.01
CA ARG A 373 -9.91 -15.67 -18.62
C ARG A 373 -10.12 -14.20 -18.29
N ARG A 374 -10.85 -13.48 -19.13
CA ARG A 374 -11.04 -12.04 -19.01
C ARG A 374 -12.04 -11.80 -17.89
N ASN A 375 -11.56 -11.26 -16.77
CA ASN A 375 -12.45 -10.73 -15.75
C ASN A 375 -12.81 -9.31 -16.20
N GLU A 376 -13.86 -9.20 -17.01
CA GLU A 376 -14.30 -7.93 -17.64
C GLU A 376 -15.21 -7.12 -16.70
N TRP A 377 -15.79 -7.77 -15.69
CA TRP A 377 -16.70 -7.13 -14.74
C TRP A 377 -15.97 -6.41 -13.60
N TYR A 378 -14.77 -6.85 -13.24
CA TYR A 378 -14.01 -6.28 -12.12
C TYR A 378 -13.24 -5.01 -12.50
N LEU A 379 -13.43 -3.93 -11.74
CA LEU A 379 -12.65 -2.69 -11.80
C LEU A 379 -11.67 -2.57 -10.63
N PHE A 380 -12.18 -2.24 -9.45
CA PHE A 380 -11.43 -2.06 -8.20
C PHE A 380 -12.33 -2.39 -7.01
N GLU A 381 -11.76 -2.79 -5.87
CA GLU A 381 -12.57 -3.19 -4.70
C GLU A 381 -13.49 -2.08 -4.22
N ALA A 382 -12.98 -0.85 -4.13
CA ALA A 382 -13.76 0.30 -3.64
C ALA A 382 -14.71 0.91 -4.69
N PHE A 383 -14.72 0.41 -5.93
CA PHE A 383 -15.42 1.08 -7.04
C PHE A 383 -16.93 1.18 -6.86
N PRO A 384 -17.67 0.11 -6.54
CA PRO A 384 -19.12 0.23 -6.34
C PRO A 384 -19.48 1.22 -5.24
N GLN A 385 -18.79 1.14 -4.09
CA GLN A 385 -19.04 2.04 -2.96
C GLN A 385 -18.73 3.50 -3.30
N ALA A 386 -17.65 3.75 -4.04
CA ALA A 386 -17.29 5.09 -4.49
C ALA A 386 -18.40 5.73 -5.36
N ILE A 387 -18.98 4.95 -6.28
CA ILE A 387 -20.10 5.43 -7.11
C ILE A 387 -21.35 5.66 -6.27
N GLU A 388 -21.67 4.78 -5.32
CA GLU A 388 -22.78 5.00 -4.38
C GLU A 388 -22.63 6.31 -3.59
N ASP A 389 -21.42 6.59 -3.09
CA ASP A 389 -21.15 7.80 -2.32
C ASP A 389 -21.21 9.07 -3.17
N ILE A 390 -20.83 9.00 -4.45
CA ILE A 390 -21.04 10.09 -5.41
C ILE A 390 -22.54 10.37 -5.59
N LEU A 391 -23.33 9.32 -5.82
CA LEU A 391 -24.77 9.45 -6.04
C LEU A 391 -25.52 9.95 -4.81
N ALA A 392 -25.07 9.54 -3.62
CA ALA A 392 -25.63 9.99 -2.36
C ALA A 392 -25.14 11.38 -1.91
N GLY A 393 -24.24 12.02 -2.68
CA GLY A 393 -23.65 13.32 -2.31
C GLY A 393 -22.74 13.27 -1.07
N ARG A 394 -22.24 12.08 -0.72
CA ARG A 394 -21.32 11.85 0.41
C ARG A 394 -19.84 11.93 0.00
N SER A 395 -19.55 11.86 -1.30
CA SER A 395 -18.20 11.97 -1.84
C SER A 395 -17.73 13.42 -1.99
N PHE A 396 -16.41 13.66 -1.95
CA PHE A 396 -15.81 14.93 -2.36
C PHE A 396 -15.80 15.12 -3.89
N VAL A 397 -16.12 14.06 -4.63
CA VAL A 397 -16.32 14.10 -6.07
C VAL A 397 -17.68 14.70 -6.39
N LYS A 398 -17.68 15.81 -7.12
CA LYS A 398 -18.87 16.47 -7.66
C LYS A 398 -18.92 16.29 -9.16
N CYS A 399 -20.12 16.24 -9.73
CA CYS A 399 -20.31 16.24 -11.17
C CYS A 399 -21.06 17.52 -11.56
N SER A 400 -20.60 18.17 -12.63
CA SER A 400 -21.25 19.36 -13.22
C SER A 400 -22.51 19.00 -14.03
N PHE A 401 -22.65 17.72 -14.37
CA PHE A 401 -23.70 17.16 -15.20
C PHE A 401 -24.67 16.31 -14.37
N GLU A 402 -25.86 16.07 -14.92
CA GLU A 402 -26.91 15.32 -14.23
C GLU A 402 -26.49 13.86 -14.03
N LEU A 403 -26.53 13.42 -12.78
CA LEU A 403 -26.16 12.06 -12.42
C LEU A 403 -27.30 11.06 -12.70
N GLY A 404 -28.56 11.51 -12.71
CA GLY A 404 -29.77 10.68 -12.66
C GLY A 404 -30.17 10.33 -11.21
N ASP A 405 -31.32 9.69 -11.00
CA ASP A 405 -31.83 9.39 -9.65
C ASP A 405 -30.86 8.51 -8.83
N ALA A 406 -30.73 8.81 -7.54
CA ALA A 406 -30.05 7.94 -6.59
C ALA A 406 -30.82 6.61 -6.49
N TRP A 407 -30.10 5.52 -6.21
CA TRP A 407 -30.66 4.18 -6.00
C TRP A 407 -32.04 4.22 -5.35
N GLY A 408 -33.09 3.91 -6.10
CA GLY A 408 -34.38 3.62 -5.49
C GLY A 408 -34.27 2.38 -4.62
N GLU A 409 -35.07 2.30 -3.55
CA GLU A 409 -35.04 1.23 -2.54
C GLU A 409 -35.38 -0.19 -3.07
N THR A 410 -35.68 -0.35 -4.36
CA THR A 410 -35.97 -1.66 -4.96
C THR A 410 -35.49 -1.73 -6.41
N CYS A 411 -34.53 -2.63 -6.67
CA CYS A 411 -34.26 -3.29 -7.95
C CYS A 411 -33.45 -2.57 -9.04
N ASP A 412 -32.13 -2.53 -8.86
CA ASP A 412 -31.21 -2.90 -9.96
C ASP A 412 -30.27 -4.04 -9.57
N VAL A 413 -29.59 -3.98 -8.41
CA VAL A 413 -28.68 -5.06 -7.97
C VAL A 413 -29.42 -6.37 -7.67
N GLU A 414 -30.42 -6.36 -6.77
CA GLU A 414 -31.17 -7.58 -6.40
C GLU A 414 -31.96 -8.17 -7.58
N ARG A 415 -32.54 -7.31 -8.43
CA ARG A 415 -33.19 -7.73 -9.66
C ARG A 415 -32.19 -8.39 -10.60
N LEU A 416 -31.02 -7.79 -10.78
CA LEU A 416 -29.98 -8.32 -11.65
C LEU A 416 -29.43 -9.65 -11.12
N ILE A 417 -29.30 -9.82 -9.80
CA ILE A 417 -29.00 -11.12 -9.20
C ILE A 417 -30.10 -12.12 -9.53
N GLU A 418 -31.36 -11.80 -9.27
CA GLU A 418 -32.49 -12.72 -9.47
C GLU A 418 -32.68 -13.12 -10.94
N GLU A 419 -32.54 -12.17 -11.88
CA GLU A 419 -32.62 -12.41 -13.33
C GLU A 419 -31.47 -13.25 -13.87
N ASN A 420 -30.31 -13.22 -13.21
CA ASN A 420 -29.08 -13.87 -13.70
C ASN A 420 -28.59 -15.02 -12.78
N LYS A 421 -29.35 -15.40 -11.75
CA LYS A 421 -28.95 -16.43 -10.78
C LYS A 421 -28.66 -17.81 -11.36
N SER A 422 -29.18 -18.10 -12.56
CA SER A 422 -28.96 -19.35 -13.27
C SER A 422 -27.71 -19.32 -14.16
N LYS A 423 -27.08 -18.16 -14.34
CA LYS A 423 -25.89 -18.01 -15.18
C LYS A 423 -24.64 -18.47 -14.45
N THR A 424 -23.69 -18.98 -15.22
CA THR A 424 -22.36 -19.34 -14.72
C THR A 424 -21.38 -18.18 -14.89
N MET A 425 -20.20 -18.28 -14.26
CA MET A 425 -19.14 -17.27 -14.40
C MET A 425 -18.59 -17.09 -15.82
N ASP A 426 -18.86 -18.05 -16.71
CA ASP A 426 -18.40 -18.03 -18.10
C ASP A 426 -19.47 -17.45 -19.06
N GLU A 427 -20.68 -17.10 -18.56
CA GLU A 427 -21.83 -16.54 -19.28
C GLU A 427 -22.12 -15.09 -18.87
#